data_AF-A0A1F9D3H7-F1
#
_entry.id   AF-A0A1F9D3H7-F1
#
_cell.length_a   1.000
_cell.length_b   1.000
_cell.length_c   1.000
_cell.angle_alpha   90.00
_cell.angle_beta   90.00
_cell.angle_gamma   90.00
#
_symmetry.space_group_name_H-M   'P 1'
#
loop_
_entity.id
_entity.type
_entity.pdbx_description
1 polymer ?
#
loop_
_entity_poly.entity_id
_entity_poly.type
_entity_poly.pdbx_seq_one_letter_code
_entity_poly.pdbx_strand_id
1 'polypeptide(L)'
;MKRLSTIRWLISQVNLKNITTLLKSRWVIFGVGPIITLIGALLVIWVGHTLTAHPAICLSCHARQTSTSMWASSQLHPKTVTCANCHAKPGQLFPRDFFADERVNESCLGCHRHVAEKEMEEAHHMKIAHKLHVEESKLMCIDCHRNIAHEKMEAGTNRPRRLTCMECHEEAISGGPEGCTKCHTKIPVKSVS
;
A
#
# COMPACT_ATOMS: atom_id res chain seq x y z
N MET A 1 2.33 -3.92 -46.67
CA MET A 1 2.69 -5.11 -47.48
C MET A 1 4.02 -5.77 -47.06
N LYS A 2 5.12 -5.04 -46.81
CA LYS A 2 6.43 -5.64 -46.42
C LYS A 2 6.47 -6.43 -45.10
N ARG A 3 5.60 -6.14 -44.11
CA ARG A 3 5.55 -6.88 -42.83
C ARG A 3 4.92 -8.28 -42.95
N LEU A 4 4.02 -8.48 -43.92
CA LEU A 4 3.36 -9.78 -44.15
C LEU A 4 4.29 -10.78 -44.84
N SER A 5 5.20 -10.30 -45.70
CA SER A 5 6.19 -11.16 -46.36
C SER A 5 7.29 -11.64 -45.40
N THR A 6 7.72 -10.82 -44.44
CA THR A 6 8.67 -11.23 -43.40
C THR A 6 8.07 -12.28 -42.46
N ILE A 7 6.79 -12.16 -42.11
CA ILE A 7 6.09 -13.17 -41.29
C ILE A 7 5.99 -14.51 -42.04
N ARG A 8 5.61 -14.50 -43.32
CA ARG A 8 5.55 -15.71 -44.15
C ARG A 8 6.92 -16.38 -44.32
N TRP A 9 7.98 -15.59 -44.45
CA TRP A 9 9.35 -16.10 -44.54
C TRP A 9 9.85 -16.70 -43.22
N LEU A 10 9.53 -16.08 -42.08
CA LEU A 10 9.86 -16.64 -40.76
C LEU A 10 9.15 -17.98 -40.51
N ILE A 11 7.87 -18.09 -40.90
CA ILE A 11 7.11 -19.33 -40.77
C ILE A 11 7.68 -20.44 -41.68
N SER A 12 8.26 -20.10 -42.84
CA SER A 12 8.86 -21.09 -43.75
C SER A 12 10.17 -21.67 -43.22
N GLN A 13 10.85 -21.00 -42.28
CA GLN A 13 12.06 -21.51 -41.62
C GLN A 13 11.73 -22.57 -40.54
N VAL A 14 10.46 -22.69 -40.16
CA VAL A 14 10.01 -23.56 -39.08
C VAL A 14 9.49 -24.87 -39.66
N ASN A 15 10.35 -25.90 -39.73
CA ASN A 15 9.96 -27.23 -40.19
C ASN A 15 9.15 -27.97 -39.11
N LEU A 16 7.83 -28.05 -39.30
CA LEU A 16 6.87 -28.68 -38.39
C LEU A 16 7.22 -30.12 -38.01
N LYS A 17 7.84 -30.90 -38.92
CA LYS A 17 8.24 -32.29 -38.63
C LYS A 17 9.34 -32.34 -37.57
N ASN A 18 10.33 -31.45 -37.64
CA ASN A 18 11.43 -31.39 -36.66
C ASN A 18 10.95 -30.97 -35.27
N ILE A 19 9.95 -30.09 -35.19
CA ILE A 19 9.33 -29.69 -33.92
C ILE A 19 8.62 -30.86 -33.24
N THR A 20 7.84 -31.64 -33.99
CA THR A 20 7.11 -32.78 -33.40
C THR A 20 8.04 -33.87 -32.86
N THR A 21 9.19 -34.10 -33.51
CA THR A 21 10.22 -35.02 -33.04
C THR A 21 10.93 -34.46 -31.80
N LEU A 22 11.24 -33.16 -31.79
CA LEU A 22 11.84 -32.46 -30.64
C LEU A 22 10.93 -32.50 -29.41
N LEU A 23 9.63 -32.19 -29.58
CA LEU A 23 8.63 -32.20 -28.50
C LEU A 23 8.39 -33.60 -27.91
N LYS A 24 8.58 -34.66 -28.70
CA LYS A 24 8.50 -36.06 -28.23
C LYS A 24 9.79 -36.54 -27.54
N SER A 25 10.86 -35.73 -27.55
CA SER A 25 12.09 -36.07 -26.85
C SER A 25 11.86 -36.13 -25.35
N ARG A 26 12.36 -37.19 -24.71
CA ARG A 26 12.27 -37.38 -23.24
C ARG A 26 12.85 -36.19 -22.48
N TRP A 27 13.88 -35.55 -23.02
CA TRP A 27 14.47 -34.34 -22.45
C TRP A 27 13.54 -33.13 -22.47
N VAL A 28 12.74 -32.98 -23.52
CA VAL A 28 11.77 -31.89 -23.63
C VAL A 28 10.58 -32.15 -22.73
N ILE A 29 10.10 -33.40 -22.63
CA ILE A 29 8.94 -33.75 -21.80
C ILE A 29 9.28 -33.69 -20.30
N PHE A 30 10.44 -34.19 -19.87
CA PHE A 30 10.79 -34.27 -18.44
C PHE A 30 11.68 -33.12 -17.95
N GLY A 31 12.32 -32.37 -18.86
CA GLY A 31 13.16 -31.22 -18.51
C GLY A 31 12.49 -29.90 -18.86
N VAL A 32 12.39 -29.61 -20.16
CA VAL A 32 11.97 -28.28 -20.66
C VAL A 32 10.49 -28.00 -20.40
N GLY A 33 9.62 -28.99 -20.58
CA GLY A 33 8.17 -28.87 -20.42
C GLY A 33 7.75 -28.41 -19.01
N PRO A 34 8.18 -29.09 -17.93
CA PRO A 34 7.89 -28.66 -16.57
C PRO A 34 8.39 -27.25 -16.26
N ILE A 35 9.59 -26.90 -16.74
CA ILE A 35 10.16 -25.55 -16.56
C ILE A 35 9.28 -24.50 -17.25
N ILE A 36 8.87 -24.73 -18.50
CA ILE A 36 7.98 -23.81 -19.23
C ILE A 36 6.64 -23.68 -18.51
N THR A 37 6.07 -24.78 -18.02
CA THR A 37 4.80 -24.75 -17.27
C THR A 37 4.93 -23.96 -15.97
N LEU A 38 6.02 -24.14 -15.22
CA LEU A 38 6.27 -23.38 -13.99
C LEU A 38 6.45 -21.88 -14.29
N ILE A 39 7.21 -21.53 -15.32
CA ILE A 39 7.37 -20.15 -15.75
C ILE A 39 6.03 -19.56 -16.16
N GLY A 40 5.21 -20.30 -16.91
CA GLY A 40 3.87 -19.90 -17.30
C GLY A 40 2.97 -19.65 -16.10
N ALA A 41 2.98 -20.55 -15.11
CA ALA A 41 2.21 -20.39 -13.88
C ALA A 41 2.65 -19.16 -13.08
N LEU A 42 3.96 -18.94 -12.90
CA LEU A 42 4.51 -17.76 -12.23
C LEU A 42 4.12 -16.47 -12.96
N LEU A 43 4.14 -16.48 -14.29
CA LEU A 43 3.73 -15.33 -15.10
C LEU A 43 2.24 -15.02 -14.92
N VAL A 44 1.37 -16.03 -14.91
CA VAL A 44 -0.08 -15.84 -14.65
C VAL A 44 -0.30 -15.27 -13.24
N ILE A 45 0.40 -15.79 -12.23
CA ILE A 45 0.30 -15.29 -10.86
C ILE A 45 0.77 -13.84 -10.78
N TRP A 46 1.91 -13.52 -11.37
CA TRP A 46 2.46 -12.17 -11.39
C TRP A 46 1.54 -11.18 -12.11
N VAL A 47 1.00 -11.54 -13.28
CA VAL A 47 0.03 -10.71 -14.02
C VAL A 47 -1.24 -10.52 -13.21
N GLY A 48 -1.80 -11.59 -12.62
CA GLY A 48 -3.02 -11.48 -11.82
C GLY A 48 -2.82 -10.58 -10.58
N HIS A 49 -1.70 -10.73 -9.88
CA HIS A 49 -1.38 -9.93 -8.70
C HIS A 49 -1.19 -8.46 -9.07
N THR A 50 -0.39 -8.18 -10.11
CA THR A 50 -0.14 -6.81 -10.56
C THR A 50 -1.43 -6.12 -11.01
N LEU A 51 -2.31 -6.80 -11.76
CA LEU A 51 -3.58 -6.22 -12.19
C LEU A 51 -4.53 -5.93 -11.02
N THR A 52 -4.58 -6.80 -10.01
CA THR A 52 -5.47 -6.65 -8.85
C THR A 52 -4.95 -5.70 -7.78
N ALA A 53 -3.64 -5.43 -7.75
CA ALA A 53 -3.02 -4.46 -6.84
C ALA A 53 -2.79 -3.07 -7.48
N HIS A 54 -2.90 -2.95 -8.80
CA HIS A 54 -2.65 -1.70 -9.50
C HIS A 54 -3.78 -0.68 -9.29
N PRO A 55 -3.50 0.62 -9.03
CA PRO A 55 -4.53 1.65 -8.76
C PRO A 55 -5.64 1.76 -9.84
N ALA A 56 -5.33 1.40 -11.07
CA ALA A 56 -6.28 1.38 -12.18
C ALA A 56 -7.50 0.46 -11.91
N ILE A 57 -7.35 -0.60 -11.11
CA ILE A 57 -8.49 -1.46 -10.77
C ILE A 57 -9.54 -0.69 -9.96
N CYS A 58 -9.10 0.17 -9.04
CA CYS A 58 -9.98 1.00 -8.23
C CYS A 58 -10.69 2.04 -9.11
N LEU A 59 -9.95 2.65 -10.04
CA LEU A 59 -10.48 3.63 -10.99
C LEU A 59 -11.42 3.03 -12.05
N SER A 60 -11.44 1.70 -12.22
CA SER A 60 -12.44 1.05 -13.07
C SER A 60 -13.87 1.22 -12.53
N CYS A 61 -14.02 1.25 -11.20
CA CYS A 61 -15.27 1.56 -10.51
C CYS A 61 -15.37 3.04 -10.13
N HIS A 62 -14.26 3.66 -9.73
CA HIS A 62 -14.16 5.08 -9.35
C HIS A 62 -13.76 6.00 -10.51
N ALA A 63 -14.24 5.71 -11.73
CA ALA A 63 -13.78 6.37 -12.95
C ALA A 63 -13.93 7.90 -12.96
N ARG A 64 -14.89 8.44 -12.20
CA ARG A 64 -15.12 9.89 -12.10
C ARG A 64 -14.18 10.62 -11.13
N GLN A 65 -13.29 9.90 -10.45
CA GLN A 65 -12.38 10.48 -9.45
C GLN A 65 -10.92 10.51 -9.92
N THR A 66 -10.64 10.19 -11.18
CA THR A 66 -9.28 10.07 -11.74
C THR A 66 -8.42 11.33 -11.58
N SER A 67 -9.02 12.52 -11.47
CA SER A 67 -8.34 13.80 -11.32
C SER A 67 -8.30 14.33 -9.89
N THR A 68 -8.79 13.59 -8.89
CA THR A 68 -8.77 14.07 -7.50
C THR A 68 -7.43 13.76 -6.84
N SER A 69 -6.87 14.75 -6.15
CA SER A 69 -5.57 14.64 -5.48
C SER A 69 -5.48 13.49 -4.48
N MET A 70 -6.63 13.02 -3.96
CA MET A 70 -6.70 11.85 -3.09
C MET A 70 -6.17 10.57 -3.74
N TRP A 71 -6.21 10.40 -5.06
CA TRP A 71 -5.66 9.20 -5.73
C TRP A 71 -4.15 9.29 -5.99
N ALA A 72 -3.50 10.40 -5.61
CA ALA A 72 -2.07 10.51 -5.69
C ALA A 72 -1.40 9.51 -4.74
N SER A 73 -0.22 9.01 -5.14
CA SER A 73 0.61 8.20 -4.26
C SER A 73 0.97 8.98 -3.01
N SER A 74 0.98 8.30 -1.86
CA SER A 74 1.46 8.89 -0.61
C SER A 74 2.90 9.39 -0.78
N GLN A 75 3.20 10.57 -0.26
CA GLN A 75 4.57 11.08 -0.17
C GLN A 75 5.35 10.48 1.02
N LEU A 76 4.65 9.81 1.93
CA LEU A 76 5.19 9.29 3.20
C LEU A 76 5.65 7.83 3.09
N HIS A 77 5.03 7.07 2.20
CA HIS A 77 5.36 5.68 1.94
C HIS A 77 6.16 5.53 0.64
N PRO A 78 7.06 4.53 0.55
CA PRO A 78 7.73 4.23 -0.70
C PRO A 78 6.73 3.76 -1.75
N LYS A 79 7.08 3.91 -3.04
CA LYS A 79 6.24 3.50 -4.18
C LYS A 79 5.87 2.01 -4.20
N THR A 80 6.52 1.19 -3.40
CA THR A 80 6.20 -0.23 -3.22
C THR A 80 4.91 -0.45 -2.41
N VAL A 81 4.47 0.53 -1.62
CA VAL A 81 3.18 0.50 -0.92
C VAL A 81 2.10 1.01 -1.86
N THR A 82 1.21 0.11 -2.26
CA THR A 82 0.08 0.35 -3.16
C THR A 82 -1.22 0.57 -2.38
N CYS A 83 -2.28 1.00 -3.07
CA CYS A 83 -3.62 1.16 -2.49
C CYS A 83 -4.10 -0.14 -1.83
N ALA A 84 -3.84 -1.29 -2.45
CA ALA A 84 -4.26 -2.60 -1.95
C ALA A 84 -3.55 -2.98 -0.65
N ASN A 85 -2.36 -2.47 -0.37
CA ASN A 85 -1.66 -2.78 0.89
C ASN A 85 -2.40 -2.24 2.12
N CYS A 86 -3.20 -1.20 1.97
CA CYS A 86 -4.03 -0.64 3.04
C CYS A 86 -5.50 -1.05 2.90
N HIS A 87 -6.04 -0.97 1.68
CA HIS A 87 -7.46 -1.16 1.43
C HIS A 87 -7.85 -2.62 1.18
N ALA A 88 -6.94 -3.54 0.90
CA ALA A 88 -7.26 -4.97 0.81
C ALA A 88 -6.91 -5.71 2.11
N LYS A 89 -7.48 -6.89 2.29
CA LYS A 89 -7.13 -7.76 3.42
C LYS A 89 -5.67 -8.20 3.32
N PRO A 90 -4.85 -8.03 4.37
CA PRO A 90 -3.46 -8.45 4.37
C PRO A 90 -3.29 -9.94 4.04
N GLY A 91 -2.22 -10.26 3.30
CA GLY A 91 -1.87 -11.65 2.95
C GLY A 91 -2.63 -12.25 1.76
N GLN A 92 -3.53 -11.50 1.12
CA GLN A 92 -4.20 -11.97 -0.10
C GLN A 92 -3.30 -11.80 -1.34
N LEU A 93 -3.08 -12.90 -2.06
CA LEU A 93 -2.33 -12.86 -3.32
C LEU A 93 -3.13 -12.19 -4.45
N PHE A 94 -4.46 -12.36 -4.44
CA PHE A 94 -5.38 -11.71 -5.38
C PHE A 94 -6.51 -11.04 -4.59
N PRO A 95 -6.33 -9.78 -4.17
CA PRO A 95 -7.38 -9.02 -3.53
C PRO A 95 -8.66 -8.98 -4.37
N ARG A 96 -9.80 -9.28 -3.73
CA ARG A 96 -11.13 -9.17 -4.35
C ARG A 96 -12.03 -8.16 -3.65
N ASP A 97 -11.77 -7.93 -2.37
CA ASP A 97 -12.52 -7.03 -1.53
C ASP A 97 -11.60 -5.88 -1.10
N PHE A 98 -12.14 -4.66 -1.17
CA PHE A 98 -11.46 -3.44 -0.78
C PHE A 98 -12.32 -2.66 0.22
N PHE A 99 -11.68 -2.13 1.26
CA PHE A 99 -12.32 -1.46 2.39
C PHE A 99 -11.72 -0.08 2.58
N ALA A 100 -12.54 0.92 2.87
CA ALA A 100 -12.11 2.30 3.15
C ALA A 100 -12.59 2.77 4.55
N ASP A 101 -12.87 1.82 5.43
CA ASP A 101 -13.36 2.04 6.79
C ASP A 101 -12.37 1.51 7.82
N GLU A 102 -12.85 1.27 9.04
CA GLU A 102 -12.14 0.71 10.19
C GLU A 102 -11.29 -0.54 9.85
N ARG A 103 -11.68 -1.34 8.85
CA ARG A 103 -10.95 -2.54 8.44
C ARG A 103 -9.54 -2.25 7.90
N VAL A 104 -9.28 -1.02 7.46
CA VAL A 104 -7.95 -0.57 7.04
C VAL A 104 -6.94 -0.60 8.20
N ASN A 105 -7.42 -0.49 9.44
CA ASN A 105 -6.58 -0.41 10.63
C ASN A 105 -5.67 -1.64 10.82
N GLU A 106 -6.20 -2.83 10.55
CA GLU A 106 -5.45 -4.08 10.65
C GLU A 106 -4.30 -4.13 9.62
N SER A 107 -4.49 -3.51 8.46
CA SER A 107 -3.49 -3.45 7.40
C SER A 107 -2.26 -2.63 7.81
N CYS A 108 -2.43 -1.61 8.66
CA CYS A 108 -1.31 -0.84 9.19
C CYS A 108 -0.32 -1.74 9.95
N LEU A 109 -0.86 -2.65 10.77
CA LEU A 109 -0.07 -3.56 11.61
C LEU A 109 0.65 -4.65 10.80
N GLY A 110 0.29 -4.88 9.53
CA GLY A 110 1.02 -5.77 8.64
C GLY A 110 2.48 -5.37 8.45
N CYS A 111 2.78 -4.06 8.48
CA CYS A 111 4.15 -3.53 8.41
C CYS A 111 4.58 -2.81 9.70
N HIS A 112 3.65 -2.18 10.42
CA HIS A 112 3.93 -1.39 11.63
C HIS A 112 3.65 -2.14 12.94
N ARG A 113 3.81 -3.46 12.94
CA ARG A 113 3.56 -4.32 14.11
C ARG A 113 4.27 -3.83 15.39
N HIS A 114 5.49 -3.30 15.26
CA HIS A 114 6.28 -2.79 16.37
C HIS A 114 5.60 -1.65 17.16
N VAL A 115 4.70 -0.89 16.53
CA VAL A 115 3.97 0.20 17.20
C VAL A 115 3.01 -0.33 18.26
N ALA A 116 2.44 -1.53 18.05
CA ALA A 116 1.59 -2.19 19.02
C ALA A 116 2.39 -2.93 20.12
N GLU A 117 3.66 -3.25 19.86
CA GLU A 117 4.49 -4.05 20.77
C GLU A 117 5.31 -3.19 21.72
N LYS A 118 5.75 -2.01 21.27
CA LYS A 118 6.61 -1.13 22.06
C LYS A 118 6.33 0.34 21.78
N GLU A 119 5.96 1.06 22.85
CA GLU A 119 5.84 2.51 22.79
C GLU A 119 7.22 3.17 22.68
N MET A 120 7.27 4.23 21.89
CA MET A 120 8.46 5.09 21.83
C MET A 120 8.49 6.00 23.06
N GLU A 121 9.68 6.23 23.62
CA GLU A 121 9.85 7.19 24.71
C GLU A 121 9.50 8.61 24.27
N GLU A 122 9.85 8.97 23.03
CA GLU A 122 9.52 10.24 22.41
C GLU A 122 9.43 10.10 20.88
N ALA A 123 8.46 10.77 20.27
CA ALA A 123 8.36 10.95 18.83
C ALA A 123 8.12 12.44 18.52
N HIS A 124 9.15 13.11 17.97
CA HIS A 124 9.10 14.53 17.60
C HIS A 124 8.61 15.44 18.74
N HIS A 125 9.32 15.44 19.86
CA HIS A 125 9.02 16.30 21.02
C HIS A 125 7.64 16.05 21.64
N MET A 126 7.11 14.84 21.48
CA MET A 126 5.82 14.43 22.02
C MET A 126 5.89 12.99 22.52
N LYS A 127 5.18 12.70 23.61
CA LYS A 127 4.99 11.35 24.15
C LYS A 127 3.50 11.02 24.16
N ILE A 128 3.12 9.97 23.46
CA ILE A 128 1.73 9.47 23.37
C ILE A 128 1.71 7.98 23.72
N ALA A 129 0.92 7.63 24.72
CA ALA A 129 0.68 6.25 25.12
C ALA A 129 -0.31 5.59 24.15
N HIS A 130 0.19 4.97 23.08
CA HIS A 130 -0.64 4.29 22.09
C HIS A 130 -1.45 3.14 22.71
N LYS A 131 -0.89 2.44 23.71
CA LYS A 131 -1.57 1.34 24.39
C LYS A 131 -2.89 1.79 25.01
N LEU A 132 -2.87 2.92 25.72
CA LEU A 132 -4.08 3.50 26.33
C LEU A 132 -5.14 3.85 25.26
N HIS A 133 -4.72 4.49 24.17
CA HIS A 133 -5.66 4.94 23.13
C HIS A 133 -6.22 3.77 22.31
N VAL A 134 -5.40 2.79 21.96
CA VAL A 134 -5.79 1.66 21.11
C VAL A 134 -6.49 0.56 21.92
N GLU A 135 -5.93 0.16 23.06
CA GLU A 135 -6.45 -0.97 23.84
C GLU A 135 -7.60 -0.57 24.76
N GLU A 136 -7.48 0.54 25.49
CA GLU A 136 -8.48 0.94 26.48
C GLU A 136 -9.57 1.81 25.84
N SER A 137 -9.16 2.80 25.05
CA SER A 137 -10.10 3.74 24.40
C SER A 137 -10.66 3.24 23.06
N LYS A 138 -10.20 2.08 22.58
CA LYS A 138 -10.64 1.43 21.32
C LYS A 138 -10.52 2.33 20.08
N LEU A 139 -9.56 3.26 20.10
CA LEU A 139 -9.28 4.12 18.97
C LEU A 139 -8.46 3.38 17.91
N MET A 140 -8.72 3.72 16.66
CA MET A 140 -8.04 3.21 15.49
C MET A 140 -6.86 4.10 15.12
N CYS A 141 -5.85 3.55 14.45
CA CYS A 141 -4.70 4.28 13.93
C CYS A 141 -5.14 5.47 13.07
N ILE A 142 -6.19 5.30 12.26
CA ILE A 142 -6.73 6.32 11.37
C ILE A 142 -7.52 7.42 12.09
N ASP A 143 -7.92 7.23 13.35
CA ASP A 143 -8.62 8.27 14.12
C ASP A 143 -7.68 9.46 14.38
N CYS A 144 -6.39 9.16 14.56
CA CYS A 144 -5.33 10.14 14.75
C CYS A 144 -4.51 10.39 13.46
N HIS A 145 -4.08 9.32 12.78
CA HIS A 145 -3.20 9.40 11.61
C HIS A 145 -3.98 9.56 10.30
N ARG A 146 -4.76 10.64 10.18
CA ARG A 146 -5.61 10.92 9.00
C ARG A 146 -4.85 11.33 7.74
N ASN A 147 -3.56 11.63 7.87
CA ASN A 147 -2.75 12.29 6.83
C ASN A 147 -1.74 11.34 6.17
N ILE A 148 -1.92 10.03 6.30
CA ILE A 148 -1.01 9.00 5.77
C ILE A 148 -1.10 8.93 4.23
N ALA A 149 -2.32 8.92 3.72
CA ALA A 149 -2.66 8.91 2.30
C ALA A 149 -3.97 9.69 2.12
N HIS A 150 -4.20 10.26 0.93
CA HIS A 150 -5.36 11.13 0.63
C HIS A 150 -5.34 12.54 1.24
N GLU A 151 -4.21 12.97 1.79
CA GLU A 151 -4.02 14.33 2.32
C GLU A 151 -4.05 15.38 1.19
N LYS A 152 -4.71 16.52 1.43
CA LYS A 152 -4.77 17.63 0.47
C LYS A 152 -3.64 18.63 0.65
N MET A 153 -2.88 18.53 1.74
CA MET A 153 -1.73 19.40 2.02
C MET A 153 -0.50 19.03 1.19
N GLU A 154 0.23 20.05 0.76
CA GLU A 154 1.48 19.89 0.00
C GLU A 154 2.62 19.31 0.84
N ALA A 155 2.69 19.68 2.12
CA ALA A 155 3.67 19.15 3.07
C ALA A 155 3.13 17.86 3.71
N GLY A 156 3.20 16.74 2.98
CA GLY A 156 2.77 15.44 3.49
C GLY A 156 3.41 15.12 4.85
N THR A 157 2.59 14.83 5.87
CA THR A 157 3.06 14.40 7.19
C THR A 157 2.21 13.26 7.70
N ASN A 158 2.83 12.23 8.28
CA ASN A 158 2.10 11.14 8.95
C ASN A 158 1.67 11.52 10.37
N ARG A 159 1.93 12.75 10.82
CA ARG A 159 1.68 13.16 12.20
C ARG A 159 0.24 13.62 12.37
N PRO A 160 -0.43 13.21 13.46
CA PRO A 160 -1.72 13.78 13.83
C PRO A 160 -1.58 15.28 14.01
N ARG A 161 -2.61 16.03 13.61
CA ARG A 161 -2.64 17.48 13.87
C ARG A 161 -3.03 17.70 15.32
N ARG A 162 -2.56 18.81 15.91
CA ARG A 162 -3.02 19.24 17.25
C ARG A 162 -4.55 19.25 17.35
N LEU A 163 -5.22 19.71 16.30
CA LEU A 163 -6.69 19.73 16.25
C LEU A 163 -7.31 18.34 16.41
N THR A 164 -6.68 17.29 15.88
CA THR A 164 -7.16 15.91 16.03
C THR A 164 -7.16 15.47 17.49
N CYS A 165 -6.14 15.87 18.26
CA CYS A 165 -6.11 15.59 19.70
C CYS A 165 -7.21 16.37 20.45
N MET A 166 -7.49 17.60 20.02
CA MET A 166 -8.49 18.48 20.64
C MET A 166 -9.92 18.00 20.45
N GLU A 167 -10.19 17.11 19.48
CA GLU A 167 -11.51 16.49 19.31
C GLU A 167 -11.97 15.73 20.56
N CYS A 168 -11.02 15.24 21.39
CA CYS A 168 -11.32 14.59 22.68
C CYS A 168 -10.65 15.27 23.89
N HIS A 169 -9.54 15.99 23.69
CA HIS A 169 -8.76 16.61 24.76
C HIS A 169 -8.88 18.15 24.78
N GLU A 170 -10.05 18.70 24.47
CA GLU A 170 -10.30 20.15 24.45
C GLU A 170 -9.86 20.83 25.76
N GLU A 171 -10.31 20.30 26.89
CA GLU A 171 -10.00 20.83 28.23
C GLU A 171 -8.51 20.72 28.61
N ALA A 172 -7.79 19.74 28.05
CA ALA A 172 -6.38 19.53 28.35
C ALA A 172 -5.50 20.70 27.88
N ILE A 173 -5.98 21.46 26.89
CA ILE A 173 -5.24 22.53 26.22
C ILE A 173 -5.75 23.93 26.64
N SER A 174 -6.89 24.02 27.31
CA SER A 174 -7.47 25.28 27.81
C SER A 174 -6.70 25.93 28.97
N GLY A 175 -5.78 25.19 29.61
CA GLY A 175 -5.07 25.60 30.84
C GLY A 175 -3.77 26.41 30.65
N GLY A 176 -3.57 27.10 29.52
CA GLY A 176 -2.34 27.86 29.26
C GLY A 176 -1.12 26.99 28.88
N PRO A 177 0.12 27.51 28.98
CA PRO A 177 1.34 26.82 28.50
C PRO A 177 1.61 25.44 29.14
N GLU A 178 1.18 25.24 30.39
CA GLU A 178 1.32 23.97 31.11
C GLU A 178 0.45 22.85 30.52
N GLY A 179 -0.66 23.18 29.87
CA GLY A 179 -1.47 22.20 29.15
C GLY A 179 -0.71 21.57 27.97
N CYS A 180 0.23 22.32 27.38
CA CYS A 180 0.99 21.86 26.22
C CYS A 180 2.00 20.76 26.59
N THR A 181 2.58 20.82 27.79
CA THR A 181 3.60 19.87 28.26
C THR A 181 3.02 18.53 28.69
N LYS A 182 1.70 18.41 28.80
CA LYS A 182 1.01 17.12 29.00
C LYS A 182 1.27 16.13 27.87
N CYS A 183 1.48 16.65 26.67
CA CYS A 183 1.78 15.83 25.48
C CYS A 183 3.19 16.12 24.95
N HIS A 184 3.61 17.39 24.94
CA HIS A 184 4.91 17.79 24.40
C HIS A 184 6.04 17.68 25.44
N THR A 185 7.09 16.92 25.12
CA THR A 185 8.33 16.89 25.92
C THR A 185 9.15 18.16 25.73
N LYS A 186 8.96 18.85 24.59
CA LYS A 186 9.50 20.18 24.31
C LYS A 186 8.50 20.94 23.44
N ILE A 187 8.13 22.15 23.84
CA ILE A 187 7.24 23.00 23.04
C ILE A 187 8.03 23.51 21.82
N PRO A 188 7.64 23.17 20.58
CA PRO A 188 8.30 23.71 19.40
C PRO A 188 8.02 25.22 19.35
N VAL A 189 9.08 26.01 19.50
CA VAL A 189 9.04 27.46 19.27
C VAL A 189 8.68 27.68 17.80
N LYS A 190 7.73 28.58 17.51
CA LYS A 190 7.17 28.87 16.17
C LYS A 190 8.16 28.52 15.05
N SER A 191 7.80 27.57 14.18
CA SER A 191 8.41 27.49 12.87
C SER A 191 8.17 28.84 12.20
N VAL A 192 9.24 29.59 11.96
CA VAL A 192 9.18 30.81 11.16
C VAL A 192 8.58 30.40 9.82
N SER A 193 7.51 31.11 9.45
CA SER A 193 6.83 31.03 8.15
C SER A 193 7.81 31.07 7.00
#